data_AF-A0A3N5VEW6-F1
#
_entry.id   AF-A0A3N5VEW6-F1
#
_cell.length_a   1.000
_cell.length_b   1.000
_cell.length_c   1.000
_cell.angle_alpha   90.00
_cell.angle_beta   90.00
_cell.angle_gamma   90.00
#
_symmetry.space_group_name_H-M   'P 1'
#
loop_
_entity.id
_entity.type
_entity.pdbx_description
1 polymer ?
#
loop_
_entity_poly.entity_id
_entity_poly.type
_entity_poly.pdbx_seq_one_letter_code
_entity_poly.pdbx_strand_id
1 'polypeptide(L)'
;MNPDDETVYTLEVIASISGVDLETILHYQQQGLIRPLPESGNRFDDEALRTLRRIEHLRETCGVNETGLRLMLDLLDEVERLRE
;
A
#
# COMPACT_ATOMS: atom_id res chain seq x y z
N MET A 1 1.47 -23.43 10.93
CA MET A 1 1.02 -22.11 10.44
C MET A 1 0.30 -22.40 9.14
N ASN A 2 -1.04 -22.29 9.10
CA ASN A 2 -1.79 -22.49 7.86
C ASN A 2 -1.66 -21.20 7.03
N PRO A 3 -1.28 -21.26 5.74
CA PRO A 3 -1.07 -20.07 4.92
C PRO A 3 -2.38 -19.44 4.37
N ASP A 4 -3.54 -20.03 4.65
CA ASP A 4 -4.81 -19.69 3.97
C ASP A 4 -5.80 -18.86 4.83
N ASP A 5 -5.31 -18.21 5.89
CA ASP A 5 -6.10 -17.21 6.62
C ASP A 5 -5.49 -15.84 6.33
N GLU A 6 -5.71 -15.37 5.11
CA GLU A 6 -5.28 -14.05 4.68
C GLU A 6 -5.91 -13.04 5.64
N THR A 7 -5.08 -12.43 6.49
CA THR A 7 -5.61 -11.59 7.56
C THR A 7 -6.10 -10.30 6.94
N VAL A 8 -7.42 -10.12 6.96
CA VAL A 8 -8.07 -8.98 6.34
C VAL A 8 -8.36 -7.87 7.36
N TYR A 9 -7.82 -6.69 7.10
CA TYR A 9 -7.91 -5.49 7.91
C TYR A 9 -8.97 -4.52 7.36
N THR A 10 -9.63 -3.78 8.26
CA THR A 10 -10.42 -2.60 7.84
C THR A 10 -9.50 -1.40 7.64
N LEU A 11 -10.02 -0.35 6.99
CA LEU A 11 -9.31 0.91 6.76
C LEU A 11 -8.73 1.52 8.05
N GLU A 12 -9.47 1.45 9.16
CA GLU A 12 -9.03 1.95 10.47
C GLU A 12 -7.90 1.12 11.06
N VAL A 13 -7.92 -0.20 10.86
CA VAL A 13 -6.90 -1.10 11.37
C VAL A 13 -5.58 -0.91 10.60
N ILE A 14 -5.65 -0.82 9.27
CA ILE A 14 -4.46 -0.56 8.45
C ILE A 14 -3.86 0.83 8.74
N ALA A 15 -4.68 1.86 8.99
CA ALA A 15 -4.20 3.16 9.47
C ALA A 15 -3.43 3.05 10.79
N SER A 16 -4.01 2.34 11.76
CA SER A 16 -3.36 2.14 13.07
C SER A 16 -2.04 1.38 12.98
N ILE A 17 -1.96 0.34 12.15
CA ILE A 17 -0.77 -0.51 12.02
C ILE A 17 0.33 0.16 11.19
N SER A 18 -0.04 0.93 10.16
CA SER A 18 0.91 1.64 9.29
C SER A 18 1.39 2.97 9.88
N GLY A 19 0.64 3.55 10.81
CA GLY A 19 0.89 4.91 11.32
C GLY A 19 0.48 6.01 10.33
N VAL A 20 -0.26 5.66 9.28
CA VAL A 20 -0.73 6.58 8.24
C VAL A 20 -2.15 7.03 8.57
N ASP A 21 -2.40 8.33 8.49
CA ASP A 21 -3.74 8.88 8.70
C ASP A 21 -4.74 8.45 7.61
N LEU A 22 -6.02 8.33 7.99
CA LEU A 22 -7.09 7.84 7.11
C LEU A 22 -7.23 8.64 5.80
N GLU A 23 -7.07 9.97 5.86
CA GLU A 23 -7.15 10.84 4.69
C GLU A 23 -6.08 10.48 3.64
N THR A 24 -4.84 10.24 4.10
CA THR A 24 -3.73 9.84 3.23
C THR A 24 -3.95 8.46 2.61
N ILE A 25 -4.50 7.51 3.37
CA ILE A 25 -4.83 6.17 2.85
C ILE A 25 -5.94 6.26 1.79
N LEU A 26 -7.00 7.02 2.03
CA LEU A 26 -8.06 7.24 1.05
C LEU A 26 -7.54 7.92 -0.22
N HIS A 27 -6.60 8.85 -0.06
CA HIS A 27 -5.92 9.49 -1.17
C HIS A 27 -5.13 8.48 -2.01
N TYR A 28 -4.33 7.63 -1.38
CA TYR A 28 -3.59 6.55 -2.06
C TYR A 28 -4.52 5.54 -2.75
N GLN A 29 -5.68 5.25 -2.16
CA GLN A 29 -6.70 4.42 -2.78
C GLN A 29 -7.30 5.07 -4.03
N GLN A 30 -7.62 6.37 -3.99
CA GLN A 30 -8.11 7.11 -5.16
C GLN A 30 -7.09 7.16 -6.30
N GLN A 31 -5.80 7.25 -5.97
CA GLN A 31 -4.71 7.22 -6.94
C GLN A 31 -4.41 5.81 -7.47
N GLY A 32 -4.98 4.77 -6.85
CA GLY A 32 -4.80 3.36 -7.21
C GLY A 32 -3.48 2.75 -6.70
N LEU A 33 -2.79 3.42 -5.78
CA LEU A 33 -1.52 2.97 -5.18
C LEU A 33 -1.73 1.82 -4.19
N ILE A 34 -2.89 1.81 -3.53
CA ILE A 34 -3.37 0.70 -2.73
C ILE A 34 -4.78 0.34 -3.20
N ARG A 35 -5.16 -0.93 -3.09
CA ARG A 35 -6.49 -1.39 -3.49
C ARG A 35 -7.05 -2.29 -2.40
N PRO A 36 -8.35 -2.17 -2.08
CA PRO A 36 -8.98 -3.12 -1.20
C PRO A 36 -9.26 -4.44 -1.94
N LEU A 37 -9.42 -5.51 -1.18
CA LEU A 37 -9.80 -6.81 -1.67
C LEU A 37 -11.21 -6.75 -2.30
N PRO A 38 -11.37 -7.14 -3.58
CA PRO A 38 -12.65 -7.03 -4.29
C PRO A 38 -13.75 -7.87 -3.64
N GLU A 39 -13.39 -9.00 -3.04
CA GLU A 39 -14.32 -9.95 -2.43
C GLU A 39 -14.81 -9.52 -1.04
N SER A 40 -14.11 -8.58 -0.40
CA SER A 40 -14.31 -8.20 1.00
C SER A 40 -14.72 -6.73 1.17
N GLY A 41 -15.00 -6.02 0.08
CA GLY A 41 -15.44 -4.63 0.10
C GLY A 41 -14.28 -3.67 0.38
N ASN A 42 -14.36 -2.86 1.45
CA ASN A 42 -13.32 -1.88 1.81
C ASN A 42 -12.33 -2.46 2.85
N ARG A 43 -11.71 -3.57 2.47
CA ARG A 43 -10.89 -4.41 3.33
C ARG A 43 -9.55 -4.66 2.68
N PHE A 44 -8.49 -4.73 3.45
CA PHE A 44 -7.10 -4.74 2.99
C PHE A 44 -6.39 -5.96 3.56
N ASP A 45 -5.49 -6.56 2.79
CA ASP A 45 -4.66 -7.67 3.22
C ASP A 45 -3.29 -7.18 3.73
N ASP A 46 -2.40 -8.12 4.01
CA ASP A 46 -1.01 -7.85 4.35
C ASP A 46 -0.23 -7.19 3.20
N GLU A 47 -0.61 -7.39 1.93
CA GLU A 47 0.05 -6.78 0.78
C GLU A 47 -0.18 -5.27 0.77
N ALA A 48 -1.42 -4.83 0.95
CA ALA A 48 -1.75 -3.41 1.09
C ALA A 48 -0.98 -2.75 2.25
N LEU A 49 -0.81 -3.45 3.37
CA LEU A 49 -0.02 -2.96 4.50
C LEU A 49 1.47 -2.83 4.15
N ARG A 50 2.05 -3.80 3.43
CA ARG A 50 3.44 -3.71 2.95
C ARG A 50 3.63 -2.53 2.01
N THR A 51 2.69 -2.32 1.10
CA THR A 51 2.70 -1.20 0.15
C THR A 51 2.66 0.14 0.87
N LEU A 52 1.77 0.33 1.86
CA LEU A 52 1.75 1.54 2.68
C LEU A 52 3.08 1.81 3.39
N ARG A 53 3.67 0.79 4.03
CA ARG A 53 4.97 0.96 4.69
C ARG A 53 6.07 1.35 3.72
N ARG A 54 6.06 0.79 2.51
CA ARG A 54 7.02 1.12 1.46
C ARG A 54 6.84 2.56 0.97
N ILE A 55 5.59 2.99 0.80
CA ILE A 55 5.24 4.36 0.44
C ILE A 55 5.75 5.35 1.47
N GLU A 56 5.46 5.12 2.76
CA GLU A 56 5.87 6.02 3.83
C GLU A 56 7.38 6.07 3.98
N HIS A 57 8.05 4.92 3.91
CA HIS A 57 9.51 4.86 3.95
C HIS A 57 10.15 5.69 2.83
N LEU A 58 9.58 5.65 1.62
CA LEU A 58 10.05 6.48 0.49
C LEU A 58 9.74 7.97 0.71
N ARG A 59 8.58 8.31 1.26
CA ARG A 59 8.19 9.68 1.58
C ARG A 59 9.14 10.30 2.63
N GLU A 60 9.42 9.56 3.70
CA GLU A 60 10.28 9.99 4.81
C GLU A 60 11.75 10.06 4.42
N THR A 61 12.27 9.03 3.73
CA THR A 61 13.70 8.91 3.43
C THR A 61 14.12 9.84 2.28
N CYS A 62 13.27 10.02 1.28
CA CYS A 62 13.64 10.75 0.07
C CYS A 62 13.08 12.18 0.04
N GLY A 63 12.21 12.59 0.98
CA GLY A 63 11.51 13.87 0.91
C GLY A 63 10.68 14.01 -0.36
N VAL A 64 10.24 12.89 -0.92
CA VAL A 64 9.63 12.80 -2.24
C VAL A 64 8.14 13.04 -2.14
N ASN A 65 7.67 13.99 -2.95
CA ASN A 65 6.26 14.26 -3.13
C ASN A 65 5.55 13.10 -3.87
N GLU A 66 4.23 13.16 -3.92
CA GLU A 66 3.38 12.11 -4.48
C GLU A 66 3.72 11.73 -5.93
N THR A 67 4.15 12.69 -6.75
CA THR A 67 4.57 12.43 -8.13
C THR A 67 5.81 11.53 -8.18
N GLY A 68 6.80 11.78 -7.32
CA GLY A 68 8.00 10.95 -7.28
C GLY A 68 7.74 9.58 -6.66
N LEU A 69 6.77 9.47 -5.76
CA LEU A 69 6.34 8.19 -5.20
C LEU A 69 5.72 7.30 -6.29
N ARG A 70 4.81 7.85 -7.09
CA ARG A 70 4.19 7.13 -8.20
C ARG A 70 5.22 6.66 -9.24
N LEU A 71 6.16 7.53 -9.59
CA LEU A 71 7.25 7.18 -10.51
C LEU A 71 8.14 6.04 -9.97
N MET A 72 8.42 6.03 -8.66
CA MET A 72 9.21 4.97 -8.05
C MET A 72 8.48 3.63 -7.98
N LEU A 73 7.17 3.64 -7.70
CA LEU A 73 6.36 2.42 -7.73
C LEU A 73 6.30 1.84 -9.14
N ASP A 74 6.03 2.67 -10.15
CA ASP A 74 6.02 2.24 -11.56
C ASP A 74 7.38 1.63 -11.98
N LEU A 75 8.49 2.20 -11.50
CA LEU A 75 9.83 1.66 -11.75
C LEU A 75 10.12 0.34 -11.03
N LEU A 76 9.55 0.14 -9.84
CA LEU A 76 9.71 -1.10 -9.08
C LEU A 76 8.94 -2.24 -9.75
N ASP A 77 7.71 -1.99 -10.19
CA ASP A 77 6.89 -2.94 -10.94
C ASP A 77 7.58 -3.34 -12.26
N GLU A 78 8.19 -2.38 -12.96
CA GLU A 78 8.97 -2.64 -14.17
C GLU A 78 10.17 -3.56 -13.90
N VAL A 79 10.89 -3.34 -12.80
CA VAL A 79 12.04 -4.15 -12.40
C VAL A 79 11.63 -5.57 -12.01
N GLU A 80 10.48 -5.75 -11.35
CA GLU A 80 9.92 -7.07 -11.05
C GLU A 80 9.57 -7.82 -12.34
N ARG A 81 8.89 -7.16 -13.29
CA ARG A 81 8.54 -7.75 -14.57
C ARG A 81 9.74 -8.15 -15.43
N LEU A 82 10.86 -7.43 -15.34
CA LEU A 82 12.08 -7.75 -16.09
C LEU A 82 12.91 -8.88 -15.46
N ARG A 83 12.61 -9.26 -14.21
CA ARG A 83 13.32 -10.33 -13.48
C ARG A 83 12.63 -11.69 -13.57
N GLU A 84 11.38 -11.72 -14.01
CA GLU A 84 10.67 -12.93 -14.47
C GLU A 84 11.12 -13.35 -15.88
#